data_AF-A0A2K4FUJ7-F1
#
_entry.id   AF-A0A2K4FUJ7-F1
#
_cell.length_a   1.000
_cell.length_b   1.000
_cell.length_c   1.000
_cell.angle_alpha   90.00
_cell.angle_beta   90.00
_cell.angle_gamma   90.00
#
_symmetry.space_group_name_H-M   'P 1'
#
loop_
_entity.id
_entity.type
_entity.pdbx_description
1 polymer ?
#
loop_
_entity_poly.entity_id
_entity_poly.type
_entity_poly.pdbx_seq_one_letter_code
_entity_poly.pdbx_strand_id
1 'polypeptide(L)'
;DPVHGLAFDFLSNMPGAPHVMTGHEHGLITLNAEEAEDAVRERIRAEMHEPYRTLLGHFRHEIGHYYWDLLVLPTRWIDDFRVLFGDE
;
A
#
# COMPACT_ATOMS: atom_id res chain seq x y z
N ASP A 1 -12.90 4.63 13.16
CA ASP A 1 -12.36 4.56 14.53
C ASP A 1 -11.51 5.82 14.73
N PRO A 2 -11.72 6.62 15.78
CA PRO A 2 -10.92 7.81 16.05
C PRO A 2 -9.46 7.51 16.45
N VAL A 3 -9.11 6.26 16.79
CA VAL A 3 -7.74 5.85 17.17
C VAL A 3 -7.11 4.98 16.08
N HIS A 4 -7.84 4.02 15.49
CA HIS A 4 -7.35 3.16 14.40
C HIS A 4 -8.20 3.28 13.14
N GLY A 5 -8.48 4.52 12.72
CA GLY A 5 -9.27 4.76 11.52
C GLY A 5 -8.54 4.30 10.25
N LEU A 6 -9.31 3.83 9.27
CA LEU A 6 -8.84 3.66 7.90
C LEU A 6 -9.24 4.89 7.08
N ALA A 7 -8.27 5.51 6.42
CA ALA A 7 -8.47 6.64 5.52
C ALA A 7 -7.77 6.40 4.18
N PHE A 8 -8.22 7.12 3.15
CA PHE A 8 -7.66 7.04 1.81
C PHE A 8 -7.33 8.43 1.29
N ASP A 9 -6.09 8.60 0.84
CA ASP A 9 -5.63 9.80 0.14
C ASP A 9 -5.39 9.47 -1.33
N PHE A 10 -6.18 10.10 -2.22
CA PHE A 10 -6.00 9.99 -3.66
C PHE A 10 -5.28 11.24 -4.15
N LEU A 11 -3.99 11.11 -4.45
CA LEU A 11 -3.11 12.24 -4.74
C LEU A 11 -2.55 12.14 -6.16
N SER A 12 -2.41 13.28 -6.84
CA SER A 12 -1.73 13.37 -8.13
C SER A 12 -0.34 13.97 -7.96
N ASN A 13 0.58 13.66 -8.88
CA ASN A 13 1.87 14.34 -8.89
C ASN A 13 1.70 15.82 -9.25
N MET A 14 2.35 16.69 -8.48
CA MET A 14 2.34 18.14 -8.70
C MET A 14 3.74 18.64 -9.05
N PRO A 15 3.89 19.58 -10.01
CA PRO A 15 5.18 20.15 -10.34
C PRO A 15 5.86 20.77 -9.11
N GLY A 16 7.09 20.34 -8.81
CA GLY A 16 7.87 20.82 -7.67
C GLY A 16 7.53 20.17 -6.32
N ALA A 17 6.57 19.24 -6.27
CA ALA A 17 6.29 18.42 -5.09
C ALA A 17 7.04 17.07 -5.15
N PRO A 18 7.23 16.38 -4.01
CA PRO A 18 7.68 14.99 -4.01
C PRO A 18 6.76 14.11 -4.86
N HIS A 19 7.34 13.06 -5.46
CA HIS A 19 6.56 12.09 -6.21
C HIS A 19 5.62 11.32 -5.29
N VAL A 20 4.35 11.23 -5.67
CA VAL A 20 3.34 10.47 -4.94
C VAL A 20 3.54 8.99 -5.20
N MET A 21 3.74 8.24 -4.11
CA MET A 21 3.82 6.79 -4.13
C MET A 21 2.56 6.20 -3.51
N THR A 22 2.09 5.10 -4.09
CA THR A 22 1.06 4.26 -3.45
C THR A 22 1.68 3.53 -2.27
N GLY A 23 0.99 3.51 -1.12
CA GLY A 23 1.46 2.84 0.08
C GLY A 23 0.54 3.01 1.29
N HIS A 24 0.93 2.39 2.40
CA HIS A 24 0.21 2.42 3.67
C HIS A 24 1.08 3.00 4.79
N GLU A 25 0.49 3.89 5.59
CA GLU A 25 1.11 4.43 6.80
C GLU A 25 0.05 4.60 7.91
N HIS A 26 0.13 3.79 8.97
CA HIS A 26 -0.73 3.90 10.17
C HIS A 26 -2.24 4.04 9.86
N GLY A 27 -2.77 3.26 8.92
CA GLY A 27 -4.17 3.30 8.51
C GLY A 27 -4.51 4.39 7.47
N LEU A 28 -3.54 5.18 7.02
CA LEU A 28 -3.68 6.01 5.82
C LEU A 28 -3.15 5.23 4.61
N ILE A 29 -4.03 4.93 3.66
CA ILE A 29 -3.66 4.35 2.38
C ILE A 29 -3.59 5.49 1.35
N THR A 30 -2.38 5.77 0.88
CA THR A 30 -2.15 6.71 -0.22
C THR A 30 -2.22 5.97 -1.54
N LEU A 31 -2.97 6.51 -2.50
CA LEU A 31 -3.05 6.02 -3.87
C LEU A 31 -2.62 7.13 -4.81
N ASN A 32 -1.63 6.84 -5.66
CA ASN A 32 -1.29 7.74 -6.74
C ASN A 32 -2.41 7.67 -7.80
N ALA A 33 -3.11 8.79 -7.99
CA ALA A 33 -4.23 8.92 -8.91
C ALA A 33 -3.84 8.63 -10.37
N GLU A 34 -2.57 8.79 -10.73
CA GLU A 34 -2.06 8.46 -12.06
C GLU A 34 -2.09 6.94 -12.34
N GLU A 35 -2.09 6.08 -11.30
CA GLU A 35 -2.24 4.62 -11.50
C GLU A 35 -3.60 4.23 -12.10
N ALA A 36 -4.59 5.13 -12.03
CA ALA A 36 -5.89 4.93 -12.67
C ALA A 36 -5.82 5.09 -14.20
N GLU A 37 -4.81 5.78 -14.74
CA GLU A 37 -4.63 5.96 -16.18
C GLU A 37 -3.94 4.75 -16.81
N ASP A 38 -4.56 4.13 -17.82
CA ASP A 38 -4.07 2.88 -18.42
C ASP A 38 -2.66 3.01 -19.03
N ALA A 39 -2.35 4.15 -19.66
CA ALA A 39 -1.04 4.39 -20.27
C ALA A 39 0.07 4.48 -19.21
N VAL A 40 -0.19 5.16 -18.10
CA VAL A 40 0.75 5.27 -16.97
C VAL A 40 0.93 3.91 -16.31
N ARG A 41 -0.17 3.18 -16.08
CA ARG A 41 -0.14 1.86 -15.46
C ARG A 41 0.68 0.87 -16.28
N GLU A 42 0.48 0.82 -17.60
CA GLU A 42 1.23 -0.09 -18.47
C GLU A 42 2.71 0.31 -18.57
N ARG A 43 3.02 1.61 -18.58
CA ARG A 43 4.42 2.08 -18.51
C ARG A 43 5.10 1.60 -17.23
N ILE A 44 4.51 1.85 -16.06
CA ILE A 44 5.07 1.42 -14.77
C ILE A 44 5.22 -0.11 -14.74
N ARG A 45 4.23 -0.84 -15.24
CA ARG A 45 4.23 -2.30 -15.32
C ARG A 45 5.40 -2.83 -16.17
N ALA A 46 5.71 -2.18 -17.28
CA ALA A 46 6.85 -2.50 -18.13
C ALA A 46 8.19 -2.12 -17.48
N GLU A 47 8.30 -0.93 -16.90
CA GLU A 47 9.54 -0.44 -16.25
C GLU A 47 9.94 -1.30 -15.05
N MET A 48 8.97 -1.68 -14.22
CA MET A 48 9.20 -2.47 -13.00
C MET A 48 9.29 -3.99 -13.27
N HIS A 49 9.07 -4.44 -14.51
CA HIS A 49 8.99 -5.87 -14.85
C HIS A 49 7.95 -6.65 -14.01
N GLU A 50 6.81 -6.01 -13.71
CA GLU A 50 5.78 -6.56 -12.83
C GLU A 50 4.51 -6.95 -13.64
N PRO A 51 4.51 -8.04 -14.41
CA PRO A 51 3.37 -8.38 -15.28
C PRO A 51 2.06 -8.63 -14.52
N TYR A 52 2.07 -8.79 -13.21
CA TYR A 52 0.85 -8.96 -12.41
C TYR A 52 0.45 -7.70 -11.63
N ARG A 53 1.15 -6.57 -11.82
CA ARG A 53 0.82 -5.28 -11.19
C ARG A 53 -0.58 -4.85 -11.60
N THR A 54 -1.47 -4.72 -10.62
CA THR A 54 -2.82 -4.18 -10.83
C THR A 54 -3.16 -3.21 -9.70
N LEU A 55 -3.91 -2.15 -10.00
CA LEU A 55 -4.36 -1.19 -8.99
C LEU A 55 -5.16 -1.88 -7.88
N LEU A 56 -6.05 -2.82 -8.25
CA LEU A 56 -6.79 -3.62 -7.29
C LEU A 56 -5.88 -4.51 -6.42
N GLY A 57 -4.79 -5.02 -7.00
CA GLY A 57 -3.76 -5.78 -6.28
C GLY A 57 -3.10 -4.95 -5.18
N HIS A 58 -2.60 -3.74 -5.51
CA HIS A 58 -2.03 -2.85 -4.48
C HIS A 58 -3.06 -2.45 -3.45
N PHE A 59 -4.26 -2.10 -3.89
CA PHE A 59 -5.31 -1.71 -2.96
C PHE A 59 -5.58 -2.81 -1.92
N ARG A 60 -5.61 -4.08 -2.34
CA ARG A 60 -5.77 -5.21 -1.44
C ARG A 60 -4.52 -5.45 -0.57
N HIS A 61 -3.33 -5.19 -1.09
CA HIS A 61 -2.08 -5.27 -0.33
C HIS A 61 -2.04 -4.23 0.79
N GLU A 62 -2.32 -2.96 0.49
CA GLU A 62 -2.31 -1.87 1.47
C GLU A 62 -3.39 -2.05 2.55
N ILE A 63 -4.58 -2.54 2.17
CA ILE A 63 -5.61 -2.93 3.15
C ILE A 63 -5.13 -4.11 4.01
N GLY A 64 -4.34 -5.01 3.43
CA GLY A 64 -3.72 -6.13 4.15
C GLY A 64 -2.84 -5.64 5.29
N HIS A 65 -1.98 -4.66 5.04
CA HIS A 65 -1.14 -4.04 6.06
C HIS A 65 -1.95 -3.44 7.20
N TYR A 66 -3.00 -2.69 6.88
CA TYR A 66 -3.88 -2.12 7.91
C TYR A 66 -4.51 -3.20 8.80
N TYR A 67 -5.01 -4.30 8.24
CA TYR A 67 -5.56 -5.38 9.06
C TYR A 67 -4.48 -6.17 9.80
N TRP A 68 -3.28 -6.29 9.25
CA TRP A 68 -2.17 -6.92 9.93
C TRP A 68 -1.81 -6.15 11.21
N ASP A 69 -1.75 -4.81 11.13
CA ASP A 69 -1.50 -3.93 12.28
C ASP A 69 -2.53 -4.12 13.40
N LEU A 70 -3.78 -4.45 13.06
CA LEU A 70 -4.87 -4.62 14.03
C LEU A 70 -5.02 -6.03 14.55
N LEU A 71 -4.78 -7.03 13.70
CA LEU A 71 -5.17 -8.43 13.97
C LEU A 71 -3.98 -9.32 14.27
N VAL A 72 -2.76 -8.93 13.87
CA VAL A 72 -1.55 -9.75 14.01
C VAL A 72 -0.56 -9.07 14.94
N LEU A 73 -0.16 -7.84 14.63
CA LEU A 73 0.88 -7.10 15.38
C LEU A 73 0.67 -7.06 16.91
N PRO A 74 -0.53 -6.83 17.46
CA PRO A 74 -0.74 -6.74 18.91
C PRO A 74 -0.97 -8.11 19.57
N THR A 75 -0.75 -9.21 18.85
CA THR A 75 -1.08 -10.57 19.32
C THR A 75 0.17 -11.40 19.55
N ARG A 76 0.01 -12.53 20.26
CA ARG A 76 1.09 -13.50 20.47
C ARG A 76 1.63 -14.14 19.17
N TRP A 77 0.93 -13.97 18.04
CA TRP A 77 1.32 -14.59 16.77
C TRP A 77 2.50 -13.87 16.11
N ILE A 78 2.84 -12.66 16.56
CA ILE A 78 3.95 -11.89 15.99
C ILE A 78 5.30 -12.58 16.17
N ASP A 79 5.48 -13.33 17.27
CA ASP A 79 6.74 -14.04 17.53
C ASP A 79 6.94 -15.18 16.53
N ASP A 80 5.91 -16.00 16.31
CA ASP A 80 5.95 -17.09 15.33
C ASP A 80 6.09 -16.56 13.89
N PHE A 81 5.41 -15.44 13.58
CA PHE A 81 5.56 -14.76 12.29
C PHE A 81 7.02 -14.35 12.05
N ARG A 82 7.65 -13.66 13.02
CA ARG A 82 9.04 -13.19 12.88
C ARG A 82 10.04 -14.32 12.73
N VAL A 83 9.80 -15.46 13.38
CA VAL A 83 10.64 -16.66 13.20
C VAL A 83 10.59 -17.18 11.77
N LEU A 84 9.43 -17.11 11.11
CA LEU A 84 9.22 -17.66 9.78
C LEU A 84 9.57 -16.67 8.65
N PHE A 85 9.24 -15.40 8.84
CA PHE A 85 9.27 -14.38 7.79
C PHE A 85 10.28 -13.26 8.02
N GLY A 86 10.82 -13.13 9.25
CA GLY A 86 11.68 -12.02 9.65
C GLY A 86 10.89 -10.81 10.17
N ASP A 87 11.56 -9.66 10.23
CA ASP A 87 10.91 -8.40 10.55
C ASP A 87 10.09 -7.91 9.34
N GLU A 88 9.00 -7.18 9.60
CA GLU A 88 8.22 -6.50 8.54
C GLU A 88 8.93 -5.27 7.97
#